data_AF-A0AA41VJU6-F1
#
_entry.id   AF-A0AA41VJU6-F1
#
_cell.length_a   1.000
_cell.length_b   1.000
_cell.length_c   1.000
_cell.angle_alpha   90.00
_cell.angle_beta   90.00
_cell.angle_gamma   90.00
#
_symmetry.space_group_name_H-M   'P 1'
#
loop_
_entity.id
_entity.type
_entity.pdbx_description
1 polymer ?
#
loop_
_entity_poly.entity_id
_entity_poly.type
_entity_poly.pdbx_seq_one_letter_code
_entity_poly.pdbx_strand_id
1 'polypeptide(L)'
;MGDRKILHKFYPPDYEPSRRNGRRRYREPGCMVRIMLPMSIRCNTCENCMCRGTKFNARKQEIPGETYMGIQIFRFNFKCNRCAAELTMRTDPQTADFIVGPEATRLNAEDEAAAHEMIQPLQNLAL
;
A
#
# COMPACT_ATOMS: atom_id res chain seq x y z
N MET A 1 2.09 -29.99 11.58
CA MET A 1 2.49 -28.69 10.98
C MET A 1 3.99 -28.58 11.09
N GLY A 2 4.69 -28.15 10.04
CA GLY A 2 6.13 -27.93 10.12
C GLY A 2 6.46 -26.65 10.91
N ASP A 3 7.61 -26.61 11.56
CA ASP A 3 8.06 -25.42 12.30
C ASP A 3 8.24 -24.20 11.40
N ARG A 4 8.06 -22.99 11.96
CA ARG A 4 8.37 -21.74 11.24
C ARG A 4 9.84 -21.68 10.80
N LYS A 5 10.74 -22.29 11.58
CA LYS A 5 12.18 -22.37 11.34
C LYS A 5 12.62 -23.82 11.24
N ILE A 6 12.22 -24.49 10.17
CA ILE A 6 12.69 -25.85 9.87
C ILE A 6 14.21 -25.82 9.65
N LEU A 7 14.95 -26.57 10.48
CA LEU A 7 16.40 -26.71 10.40
C LEU A 7 16.83 -27.44 9.12
N HIS A 8 16.13 -28.52 8.77
CA HIS A 8 16.48 -29.36 7.63
C HIS A 8 15.28 -29.57 6.72
N LYS A 9 15.44 -29.23 5.45
CA LYS A 9 14.49 -29.57 4.39
C LYS A 9 14.97 -30.85 3.73
N PHE A 10 14.07 -31.81 3.56
CA PHE A 10 14.39 -33.02 2.81
C PHE A 10 14.63 -32.67 1.34
N TYR A 11 15.78 -33.09 0.81
CA TYR A 11 16.09 -33.05 -0.61
C TYR A 11 16.16 -34.49 -1.13
N PRO A 12 15.52 -34.83 -2.27
CA PRO A 12 15.61 -36.15 -2.84
C PRO A 12 17.06 -36.47 -3.29
N PRO A 13 17.46 -37.75 -3.35
CA PRO A 13 18.84 -38.15 -3.64
C PRO A 13 19.35 -37.72 -5.03
N ASP A 14 18.44 -37.57 -6.00
CA ASP A 14 18.77 -37.13 -7.36
C ASP A 14 18.81 -35.59 -7.52
N TYR A 15 18.65 -34.83 -6.43
CA TYR A 15 18.59 -33.37 -6.49
C TYR A 15 19.96 -32.75 -6.74
N GLU A 16 20.21 -32.31 -7.99
CA GLU A 16 21.36 -31.48 -8.34
C GLU A 16 21.05 -29.97 -8.22
N PRO A 17 21.78 -29.20 -7.39
CA PRO A 17 21.55 -27.76 -7.22
C PRO A 17 21.74 -26.94 -8.50
N SER A 18 22.61 -27.39 -9.42
CA SER A 18 22.96 -26.72 -10.68
C SER A 18 21.83 -26.77 -11.73
N ARG A 19 21.05 -27.86 -11.74
CA ARG A 19 19.94 -28.06 -12.69
C ARG A 19 18.69 -27.27 -12.34
N ARG A 20 18.68 -26.61 -11.17
CA ARG A 20 17.56 -25.81 -10.72
C ARG A 20 17.50 -24.50 -11.49
N ASN A 21 16.69 -24.48 -12.54
CA ASN A 21 16.32 -23.25 -13.21
C ASN A 21 15.48 -22.38 -12.25
N GLY A 22 16.15 -21.46 -11.55
CA GLY A 22 15.55 -20.47 -10.67
C GLY A 22 14.79 -19.38 -11.43
N ARG A 23 13.93 -19.78 -12.37
CA ARG A 23 13.05 -18.87 -13.09
C ARG A 23 12.11 -18.24 -12.06
N ARG A 24 12.48 -17.06 -11.55
CA ARG A 24 11.52 -16.11 -11.01
C ARG A 24 10.55 -15.88 -12.15
N ARG A 25 9.35 -16.47 -12.07
CA ARG A 25 8.27 -16.10 -12.97
C ARG A 25 8.19 -14.59 -12.88
N TYR A 26 8.39 -13.90 -14.00
CA TYR A 26 8.21 -12.47 -14.12
C TYR A 26 6.72 -12.22 -13.87
N ARG A 27 6.35 -12.12 -12.59
CA ARG A 27 5.05 -11.61 -12.18
C ARG A 27 5.04 -10.16 -12.62
N GLU A 28 3.91 -9.72 -13.15
CA GLU A 28 3.66 -8.32 -13.46
C GLU A 28 4.25 -7.42 -12.36
N PRO A 29 4.80 -6.23 -12.70
CA PRO A 29 5.59 -5.37 -11.82
C PRO A 29 4.82 -4.73 -10.64
N GLY A 30 3.74 -5.36 -10.17
CA GLY A 30 2.99 -4.98 -8.99
C GLY A 30 3.22 -5.93 -7.82
N CYS A 31 3.94 -5.48 -6.79
CA CYS A 31 4.02 -6.19 -5.52
C CYS A 31 2.83 -5.79 -4.64
N MET A 32 2.09 -6.76 -4.09
CA MET A 32 1.07 -6.47 -3.08
C MET A 32 1.76 -6.17 -1.75
N VAL A 33 1.53 -4.99 -1.22
CA VAL A 33 2.08 -4.53 0.06
C VAL A 33 0.95 -4.08 0.97
N ARG A 34 1.10 -4.30 2.28
CA ARG A 34 0.17 -3.79 3.28
C ARG A 34 0.80 -2.57 3.94
N ILE A 35 0.18 -1.41 3.76
CA ILE A 35 0.70 -0.12 4.22
C ILE A 35 -0.37 0.66 4.99
N MET A 36 0.06 1.72 5.68
CA MET A 36 -0.81 2.67 6.36
C MET A 36 -0.91 3.96 5.54
N LEU A 37 -2.06 4.63 5.60
CA LEU A 37 -2.21 5.94 4.96
C LEU A 37 -1.32 6.98 5.69
N PRO A 38 -0.40 7.66 5.00
CA PRO A 38 0.47 8.66 5.63
C PRO A 38 -0.26 9.97 5.96
N MET A 39 -1.36 10.26 5.26
CA MET A 39 -2.20 11.45 5.41
C MET A 39 -3.68 11.07 5.30
N SER A 40 -4.58 11.92 5.78
CA SER A 40 -6.01 11.72 5.58
C SER A 40 -6.44 12.14 4.17
N ILE A 41 -7.26 11.31 3.54
CA ILE A 41 -7.65 11.47 2.13
C ILE A 41 -9.17 11.38 2.01
N ARG A 42 -9.78 12.32 1.27
CA ARG A 42 -11.18 12.27 0.86
C ARG A 42 -11.29 11.68 -0.54
N CYS A 43 -12.15 10.69 -0.72
CA CYS A 43 -12.43 10.08 -2.02
C CYS A 43 -13.38 10.98 -2.82
N ASN A 44 -13.05 11.29 -4.08
CA ASN A 44 -13.87 12.20 -4.89
C ASN A 44 -15.17 11.54 -5.39
N THR A 45 -15.25 10.20 -5.43
CA THR A 45 -16.44 9.47 -5.92
C THR A 45 -17.53 9.26 -4.87
N CYS A 46 -17.16 9.02 -3.62
CA CYS A 46 -18.13 8.71 -2.55
C CYS A 46 -18.03 9.63 -1.33
N GLU A 47 -17.15 10.63 -1.42
CA GLU A 47 -16.88 11.63 -0.38
C GLU A 47 -16.46 11.06 0.97
N ASN A 48 -16.18 9.75 1.04
CA ASN A 48 -15.71 9.11 2.25
C ASN A 48 -14.27 9.53 2.54
N CYS A 49 -14.03 9.87 3.79
CA CYS A 49 -12.70 10.23 4.29
C CYS A 49 -12.03 9.01 4.91
N MET A 50 -10.81 8.70 4.48
CA MET A 50 -9.95 7.73 5.14
C MET A 50 -8.94 8.49 5.99
N CYS A 51 -8.95 8.23 7.28
CA CYS A 51 -8.04 8.87 8.21
C CYS A 51 -6.61 8.36 8.03
N ARG A 52 -5.67 9.23 8.37
CA ARG A 52 -4.26 8.88 8.59
C ARG A 52 -4.15 7.62 9.47
N GLY A 53 -3.27 6.70 9.10
CA GLY A 53 -3.05 5.44 9.82
C GLY A 53 -3.96 4.28 9.43
N THR A 54 -4.97 4.51 8.57
CA THR A 54 -5.81 3.42 8.05
C THR A 54 -4.95 2.39 7.30
N LYS A 55 -5.09 1.11 7.63
CA LYS A 55 -4.32 0.00 7.03
C LYS A 55 -5.04 -0.53 5.79
N PHE A 56 -4.33 -0.64 4.67
CA PHE A 56 -4.88 -1.18 3.43
C PHE A 56 -3.86 -2.02 2.68
N ASN A 57 -4.37 -2.86 1.78
CA ASN A 57 -3.56 -3.58 0.81
C ASN A 57 -3.45 -2.71 -0.45
N ALA A 58 -2.22 -2.50 -0.91
CA ALA A 58 -1.92 -1.70 -2.08
C ALA A 58 -1.08 -2.49 -3.07
N ARG A 59 -1.27 -2.21 -4.36
CA ARG A 59 -0.36 -2.67 -5.41
C ARG A 59 0.74 -1.62 -5.58
N LYS A 60 1.96 -1.95 -5.17
CA LYS A 60 3.15 -1.15 -5.38
C LYS A 60 3.66 -1.37 -6.81
N GLN A 61 3.68 -0.31 -7.62
CA GLN A 61 4.23 -0.28 -8.97
C GLN A 61 5.37 0.73 -9.03
N GLU A 62 6.43 0.40 -9.77
CA GLU A 62 7.45 1.37 -10.15
C GLU A 62 6.95 2.17 -11.36
N ILE A 63 7.16 3.49 -11.35
CA ILE A 63 6.85 4.33 -12.51
C ILE A 63 8.10 4.35 -13.41
N PRO A 64 8.09 3.70 -14.58
CA PRO A 64 9.27 3.67 -15.45
C PRO A 64 9.56 5.08 -15.98
N GLY A 65 10.81 5.51 -15.87
CA GLY A 65 11.29 6.81 -16.37
C GLY A 65 11.18 7.98 -15.36
N GLU A 66 10.51 7.80 -14.23
CA GLU A 66 10.45 8.80 -13.15
C GLU A 66 11.40 8.39 -12.02
N THR A 67 12.60 8.99 -11.98
CA THR A 67 13.57 8.80 -10.88
C THR A 67 14.04 10.15 -10.35
N TYR A 68 14.12 10.29 -9.03
CA TYR A 68 14.65 11.48 -8.38
C TYR A 68 16.07 11.20 -7.89
N MET A 69 17.09 11.79 -8.51
CA MET A 69 18.51 11.60 -8.14
C MET A 69 18.92 10.10 -8.03
N GLY A 70 18.34 9.23 -8.85
CA GLY A 70 18.56 7.77 -8.82
C GLY A 70 17.67 6.99 -7.85
N ILE A 71 16.80 7.67 -7.09
CA ILE A 71 15.77 7.07 -6.25
C ILE A 71 14.55 6.76 -7.11
N GLN A 72 14.09 5.51 -7.06
CA GLN A 72 12.89 5.06 -7.78
C GLN A 72 11.62 5.66 -7.16
N ILE A 73 10.74 6.19 -8.00
CA ILE A 73 9.43 6.68 -7.58
C ILE A 73 8.41 5.55 -7.70
N PHE A 74 7.67 5.32 -6.62
CA PHE A 74 6.65 4.29 -6.56
C PHE A 74 5.24 4.88 -6.60
N ARG A 75 4.37 4.22 -7.36
CA ARG A 75 2.93 4.42 -7.33
C ARG A 75 2.28 3.31 -6.52
N PHE A 76 1.41 3.69 -5.60
CA PHE A 76 0.58 2.78 -4.85
C PHE A 76 -0.86 2.91 -5.32
N ASN A 77 -1.40 1.82 -5.82
CA ASN A 77 -2.82 1.72 -6.17
C ASN A 77 -3.55 0.96 -5.07
N PHE A 78 -4.63 1.53 -4.55
CA PHE A 78 -5.45 0.92 -3.51
C PHE A 78 -6.92 1.25 -3.74
N LYS A 79 -7.82 0.61 -2.98
CA LYS A 79 -9.27 0.80 -3.15
C LYS A 79 -9.85 1.58 -1.98
N CYS A 80 -10.85 2.41 -2.25
CA CYS A 80 -11.65 3.04 -1.20
C CYS A 80 -12.44 1.97 -0.43
N ASN A 81 -12.55 2.12 0.89
CA ASN A 81 -13.29 1.18 1.75
C ASN A 81 -14.80 1.16 1.48
N ARG A 82 -15.37 2.24 0.90
CA ARG A 82 -16.83 2.38 0.69
C ARG A 82 -17.26 2.08 -0.75
N CYS A 83 -16.68 2.75 -1.74
CA CYS A 83 -17.06 2.59 -3.15
C CYS A 83 -16.15 1.68 -3.97
N ALA A 84 -15.08 1.14 -3.39
CA ALA A 84 -14.07 0.33 -4.07
C ALA A 84 -13.40 1.00 -5.30
N ALA A 85 -13.54 2.33 -5.47
CA ALA A 85 -12.84 3.10 -6.48
C ALA A 85 -11.31 3.00 -6.28
N GLU A 86 -10.58 2.94 -7.38
CA GLU A 86 -9.11 2.86 -7.36
C GLU A 86 -8.53 4.24 -7.09
N LEU A 87 -7.83 4.37 -5.97
CA LEU A 87 -7.12 5.56 -5.55
C LEU A 87 -5.62 5.34 -5.76
N THR A 88 -4.93 6.40 -6.12
CA THR A 88 -3.51 6.37 -6.41
C THR A 88 -2.76 7.37 -5.56
N MET A 89 -1.57 6.99 -5.10
CA MET A 89 -0.63 7.90 -4.46
C MET A 89 0.79 7.62 -4.94
N ARG A 90 1.61 8.67 -5.08
CA ARG A 90 3.02 8.60 -5.50
C ARG A 90 3.93 9.06 -4.38
N THR A 91 5.11 8.49 -4.28
CA THR A 91 6.17 8.96 -3.37
C THR A 91 6.86 10.19 -3.96
N ASP A 92 7.06 11.24 -3.17
CA ASP A 92 7.92 12.37 -3.55
C ASP A 92 9.19 12.39 -2.67
N PRO A 93 10.34 11.96 -3.20
CA PRO A 93 11.59 11.96 -2.46
C PRO A 93 12.11 13.37 -2.11
N GLN A 94 11.69 14.41 -2.82
CA GLN A 94 12.18 15.78 -2.59
C GLN A 94 11.62 16.38 -1.30
N THR A 95 10.32 16.19 -1.06
CA THR A 95 9.62 16.70 0.13
C THR A 95 9.49 15.65 1.24
N ALA A 96 9.96 14.41 1.00
CA ALA A 96 9.77 13.24 1.86
C ALA A 96 8.29 12.94 2.16
N ASP A 97 7.40 13.37 1.27
CA ASP A 97 5.95 13.30 1.40
C ASP A 97 5.36 12.40 0.29
N PHE A 98 4.04 12.26 0.29
CA PHE A 98 3.34 11.58 -0.80
C PHE A 98 2.40 12.54 -1.52
N ILE A 99 2.26 12.35 -2.82
CA ILE A 99 1.35 13.12 -3.66
C ILE A 99 0.15 12.23 -3.98
N VAL A 100 -1.04 12.72 -3.66
CA VAL A 100 -2.30 12.02 -3.95
C VAL A 100 -2.66 12.24 -5.42
N GLY A 101 -3.13 11.19 -6.08
CA GLY A 101 -3.62 11.28 -7.46
C GLY A 101 -4.95 12.04 -7.57
N PRO A 102 -5.43 12.31 -8.79
CA PRO A 102 -6.61 13.13 -9.05
C PRO A 102 -7.93 12.54 -8.52
N GLU A 103 -7.96 11.24 -8.24
CA GLU A 103 -9.13 10.51 -7.73
C GLU A 103 -9.49 10.85 -6.27
N ALA A 104 -8.58 11.56 -5.58
CA ALA A 104 -8.70 11.83 -4.16
C ALA A 104 -8.07 13.17 -3.79
N THR A 105 -8.58 13.75 -2.71
CA THR A 105 -8.11 15.04 -2.21
C THR A 105 -7.47 14.85 -0.83
N ARG A 106 -6.29 15.44 -0.62
CA ARG A 106 -5.63 15.49 0.70
C ARG A 106 -6.42 16.45 1.60
N LEU A 107 -6.73 16.01 2.82
CA LEU A 107 -7.34 16.86 3.84
C LEU A 107 -6.27 17.68 4.57
N ASN A 108 -6.62 18.91 4.96
CA ASN A 108 -5.76 19.75 5.78
C ASN A 108 -5.90 19.37 7.26
N ALA A 109 -4.93 19.75 8.09
CA ALA A 109 -4.90 19.39 9.52
C ALA A 109 -6.16 19.86 10.29
N GLU A 110 -6.77 20.97 9.88
CA GLU A 110 -8.02 21.49 10.47
C GLU A 110 -9.21 20.57 10.18
N ASP A 111 -9.31 20.07 8.94
CA ASP A 111 -10.34 19.14 8.50
C ASP A 111 -10.14 17.73 9.10
N GLU A 112 -8.89 17.36 9.41
CA GLU A 112 -8.56 16.09 10.07
C GLU A 112 -9.16 16.01 11.49
N ALA A 113 -9.13 17.13 12.24
CA ALA A 113 -9.71 17.20 13.58
C ALA A 113 -11.24 17.01 13.54
N ALA A 114 -11.92 17.71 12.64
CA ALA A 114 -13.36 17.58 12.44
C ALA A 114 -13.76 16.16 12.02
N ALA A 115 -13.01 15.53 11.11
CA ALA A 115 -13.27 14.16 10.68
C ALA A 115 -13.07 13.15 11.82
N HIS A 116 -12.07 13.34 12.68
CA HIS A 116 -11.82 12.46 13.83
C HIS A 116 -12.92 12.56 14.89
N GLU A 117 -13.39 13.78 15.18
CA GLU A 117 -14.51 14.03 16.12
C GLU A 117 -15.80 13.32 15.68
N MET A 118 -16.06 13.20 14.37
CA MET A 118 -17.23 12.48 13.86
C MET A 118 -17.13 10.95 13.94
N ILE A 119 -15.92 10.38 13.97
CA ILE A 119 -15.71 8.92 13.98
C ILE A 119 -15.72 8.34 15.41
N GLN A 120 -15.25 9.11 16.40
CA GLN A 120 -15.20 8.70 17.81
C GLN A 120 -16.55 8.21 18.39
N PRO A 121 -17.71 8.87 18.17
CA PRO A 121 -18.97 8.41 18.75
C PRO A 121 -19.49 7.09 18.14
N LEU A 122 -19.13 6.77 16.89
CA LEU A 122 -19.55 5.51 16.24
C LEU A 122 -18.73 4.30 16.70
N GLN A 123 -17.46 4.50 17.08
CA GLN A 123 -16.62 3.42 17.63
C GLN A 123 -16.98 3.06 19.07
N ASN A 124 -17.50 4.03 19.84
CA ASN A 124 -17.90 3.83 21.24
C ASN A 124 -19.29 3.17 21.41
N LEU A 125 -20.06 3.07 20.33
CA LEU A 125 -21.38 2.42 20.30
C LEU A 125 -21.31 0.92 19.98
N ALA A 126 -20.12 0.42 19.62
CA ALA A 126 -19.86 -0.98 19.28
C ALA A 126 -19.15 -1.75 20.41
N LEU A 127 -19.18 -1.21 21.65
CA LEU A 127 -18.74 -1.87 22.88
C LEU A 127 -19.95 -2.18 23.76
#